data_AF-A0AAW5EKA4-F1
#
_entry.id   AF-A0AAW5EKA4-F1
#
_cell.length_a   1.000
_cell.length_b   1.000
_cell.length_c   1.000
_cell.angle_alpha   90.00
_cell.angle_beta   90.00
_cell.angle_gamma   90.00
#
_symmetry.space_group_name_H-M   'P 1'
#
loop_
_entity.id
_entity.type
_entity.pdbx_description
1 polymer ?
#
loop_
_entity_poly.entity_id
_entity_poly.type
_entity_poly.pdbx_seq_one_letter_code
_entity_poly.pdbx_strand_id
1 'polypeptide(L)'
;FLIWLKSVINSRSMLNEQAKEELILKNIQKMQKSGIGTIGEISSFGSDLNPCVRASQNGMRVVFFNEILGINEAQIQDKKQEFLTRFEKSLKFKDEFFIPAISVHSAYSTHPELAKFAINLA
;
A
#
# COMPACT_ATOMS: atom_id res chain seq x y z
N PHE A 1 2.60 -17.71 13.25
CA PHE A 1 2.77 -16.30 12.87
C PHE A 1 4.23 -15.88 12.74
N LEU A 2 5.05 -15.89 13.80
CA LEU A 2 6.45 -15.41 13.76
C LEU A 2 7.33 -16.11 12.71
N ILE A 3 7.12 -17.41 12.47
CA ILE A 3 7.83 -18.17 11.42
C ILE A 3 7.49 -17.62 10.03
N TRP A 4 6.21 -17.34 9.77
CA TRP A 4 5.76 -16.75 8.51
C TRP A 4 6.29 -15.31 8.34
N LEU A 5 6.29 -14.50 9.40
CA LEU A 5 6.85 -13.14 9.34
C LEU A 5 8.35 -13.17 8.99
N LYS A 6 9.12 -14.10 9.58
CA LYS A 6 10.53 -14.31 9.21
C LYS A 6 10.68 -14.71 7.75
N SER A 7 9.83 -15.60 7.22
CA SER A 7 9.90 -15.96 5.80
C SER A 7 9.57 -14.77 4.88
N VAL A 8 8.62 -13.91 5.27
CA VAL A 8 8.30 -12.69 4.51
C VAL A 8 9.51 -11.76 4.44
N ILE A 9 10.17 -11.50 5.58
CA ILE A 9 11.37 -10.64 5.63
C ILE A 9 12.47 -11.18 4.70
N ASN A 10 12.68 -12.50 4.70
CA ASN A 10 13.74 -13.14 3.91
C ASN A 10 13.45 -13.16 2.40
N SER A 11 12.18 -13.28 2.00
CA SER A 11 11.80 -13.45 0.59
C SER A 11 11.32 -12.16 -0.07
N ARG A 12 11.05 -11.10 0.69
CA ARG A 12 10.40 -9.87 0.19
C ARG A 12 11.15 -9.20 -0.95
N SER A 13 12.48 -9.10 -0.89
CA SER A 13 13.25 -8.46 -1.97
C SER A 13 13.04 -9.19 -3.31
N MET A 14 13.26 -10.51 -3.30
CA MET A 14 13.05 -11.37 -4.46
C MET A 14 11.61 -11.31 -4.99
N LEU A 15 10.62 -11.39 -4.09
CA LEU A 15 9.21 -11.39 -4.48
C LEU A 15 8.79 -10.03 -5.06
N ASN A 16 9.27 -8.93 -4.51
CA ASN A 16 8.99 -7.59 -5.03
C ASN A 16 9.57 -7.39 -6.44
N GLU A 17 10.75 -7.94 -6.73
CA GLU A 17 11.34 -7.89 -8.09
C GLU A 17 10.53 -8.69 -9.11
N GLN A 18 9.91 -9.79 -8.68
CA GLN A 18 9.06 -10.62 -9.52
C GLN A 18 7.65 -10.06 -9.69
N ALA A 19 7.16 -9.28 -8.73
CA ALA A 19 5.86 -8.63 -8.72
C ALA A 19 5.80 -7.41 -9.65
N LYS A 20 5.94 -7.69 -10.96
CA LYS A 20 5.84 -6.67 -12.01
C LYS A 20 4.42 -6.11 -12.11
N GLU A 21 4.32 -4.85 -12.54
CA GLU A 21 3.04 -4.14 -12.69
C GLU A 21 1.98 -4.95 -13.46
N GLU A 22 2.37 -5.59 -14.57
CA GLU A 22 1.48 -6.43 -15.38
C GLU A 22 0.95 -7.66 -14.63
N LEU A 23 1.75 -8.26 -13.76
CA LEU A 23 1.31 -9.40 -12.94
C LEU A 23 0.26 -8.95 -11.92
N ILE A 24 0.47 -7.79 -11.29
CA ILE A 24 -0.48 -7.21 -10.33
C ILE A 24 -1.80 -6.91 -11.05
N LEU A 25 -1.75 -6.18 -12.17
CA LEU A 25 -2.95 -5.84 -12.95
C LEU A 25 -3.71 -7.08 -13.41
N LYS A 26 -3.01 -8.10 -13.91
CA LYS A 26 -3.63 -9.37 -14.34
C LYS A 26 -4.38 -10.04 -13.18
N ASN A 27 -3.83 -10.02 -11.98
CA ASN A 27 -4.49 -10.57 -10.80
C ASN A 27 -5.71 -9.73 -10.39
N ILE A 28 -5.63 -8.39 -10.45
CA ILE A 28 -6.79 -7.52 -10.18
C ILE A 28 -7.92 -7.79 -11.19
N GLN A 29 -7.60 -7.93 -12.47
CA GLN A 29 -8.58 -8.28 -13.51
C GLN A 29 -9.19 -9.67 -13.29
N LYS A 30 -8.40 -10.64 -12.79
CA LYS A 30 -8.93 -11.96 -12.43
C LYS A 30 -9.92 -11.85 -11.28
N MET A 31 -9.62 -11.05 -10.26
CA MET A 31 -10.53 -10.75 -9.15
C MET A 31 -11.84 -10.11 -9.65
N GLN A 32 -11.74 -9.12 -10.54
CA GLN A 32 -12.90 -8.48 -11.17
C GLN A 32 -13.77 -9.49 -11.93
N LYS A 33 -13.16 -10.35 -12.74
CA LYS A 33 -13.86 -11.42 -13.49
C LYS A 33 -14.55 -12.45 -12.59
N SER A 34 -14.09 -12.62 -11.35
CA SER A 34 -14.76 -13.45 -10.34
C SER A 34 -15.87 -12.73 -9.57
N GLY A 35 -16.23 -11.49 -9.95
CA GLY A 35 -17.33 -10.73 -9.35
C GLY A 35 -16.91 -9.78 -8.22
N ILE A 36 -15.62 -9.59 -7.98
CA ILE A 36 -15.14 -8.59 -7.00
C ILE A 36 -15.32 -7.19 -7.60
N GLY A 37 -16.20 -6.37 -7.00
CA GLY A 37 -16.47 -5.01 -7.45
C GLY A 37 -15.64 -3.92 -6.76
N THR A 38 -14.97 -4.24 -5.65
CA THR A 38 -14.14 -3.28 -4.90
C THR A 38 -12.99 -4.00 -4.21
N ILE A 39 -11.80 -3.40 -4.21
CA ILE A 39 -10.63 -3.87 -3.47
C ILE A 39 -10.11 -2.79 -2.52
N GLY A 40 -9.53 -3.22 -1.40
CA GLY A 40 -8.69 -2.41 -0.52
C GLY A 40 -7.25 -2.86 -0.64
N GLU A 41 -6.43 -2.10 -1.36
CA GLU A 41 -5.01 -2.43 -1.56
C GLU A 41 -4.16 -1.83 -0.43
N ILE A 42 -3.34 -2.65 0.23
CA ILE A 42 -2.40 -2.18 1.24
C ILE A 42 -1.01 -2.02 0.60
N SER A 43 -0.64 -0.77 0.33
CA SER A 43 0.60 -0.43 -0.36
C SER A 43 1.70 0.02 0.60
N SER A 44 2.66 -0.87 0.86
CA SER A 44 3.83 -0.56 1.69
C SER A 44 4.95 0.15 0.90
N PHE A 45 5.03 -0.03 -0.43
CA PHE A 45 6.15 0.47 -1.27
C PHE A 45 5.72 1.30 -2.48
N GLY A 46 4.44 1.29 -2.87
CA GLY A 46 3.92 2.09 -3.97
C GLY A 46 4.15 1.53 -5.38
N SER A 47 4.73 0.33 -5.54
CA SER A 47 4.93 -0.33 -6.86
C SER A 47 3.62 -0.82 -7.49
N ASP A 48 2.61 -1.01 -6.65
CA ASP A 48 1.23 -1.36 -6.94
C ASP A 48 0.34 -0.17 -7.36
N LEU A 49 0.84 1.06 -7.24
CA LEU A 49 0.07 2.27 -7.58
C LEU A 49 -0.39 2.28 -9.04
N ASN A 50 0.52 2.09 -10.00
CA ASN A 50 0.20 2.13 -11.43
C ASN A 50 -0.80 1.02 -11.82
N PRO A 51 -0.61 -0.26 -11.41
CA PRO A 51 -1.61 -1.31 -11.61
C PRO A 51 -2.98 -0.96 -11.03
N CYS A 52 -3.04 -0.39 -9.83
CA CYS A 52 -4.29 -0.03 -9.18
C CYS A 52 -5.02 1.11 -9.90
N VAL A 53 -4.30 2.13 -10.34
CA VAL A 53 -4.85 3.21 -11.18
C VAL A 53 -5.36 2.66 -12.52
N ARG A 54 -4.61 1.76 -13.16
CA ARG A 54 -5.08 1.12 -14.40
C ARG A 54 -6.32 0.25 -14.16
N ALA A 55 -6.42 -0.41 -13.02
CA ALA A 55 -7.60 -1.18 -12.65
C ALA A 55 -8.81 -0.27 -12.41
N SER A 56 -8.63 0.89 -11.75
CA SER A 56 -9.70 1.85 -11.52
C SER A 56 -10.24 2.46 -12.82
N GLN A 57 -9.35 2.79 -13.76
CA GLN A 57 -9.71 3.22 -15.11
C GLN A 57 -10.53 2.16 -15.87
N ASN A 58 -10.40 0.88 -15.51
CA ASN A 58 -11.17 -0.25 -16.05
C ASN A 58 -12.39 -0.63 -15.19
N GLY A 59 -12.87 0.27 -14.33
CA GLY A 59 -14.13 0.13 -13.59
C GLY A 59 -14.05 -0.68 -12.30
N MET A 60 -12.86 -1.05 -11.82
CA MET A 60 -12.69 -1.60 -10.46
C MET A 60 -12.66 -0.45 -9.45
N ARG A 61 -13.45 -0.49 -8.37
CA ARG A 61 -13.28 0.48 -7.28
C ARG A 61 -12.10 0.06 -6.40
N VAL A 62 -11.15 0.96 -6.19
CA VAL A 62 -9.92 0.73 -5.43
C VAL A 62 -9.83 1.75 -4.30
N VAL A 63 -9.79 1.25 -3.06
CA VAL A 63 -9.32 2.04 -1.91
C VAL A 63 -7.85 1.72 -1.73
N PHE A 64 -6.98 2.70 -2.01
CA PHE A 64 -5.53 2.53 -2.04
C PHE A 64 -4.92 3.03 -0.74
N PHE A 65 -4.69 2.11 0.21
CA PHE A 65 -4.12 2.44 1.50
C PHE A 65 -2.60 2.54 1.42
N ASN A 66 -2.08 3.76 1.53
CA ASN A 66 -0.65 3.97 1.73
C ASN A 66 -0.31 3.52 3.15
N GLU A 67 0.53 2.50 3.29
CA GLU A 67 0.88 1.96 4.60
C GLU A 67 2.07 2.69 5.22
N ILE A 68 1.98 2.99 6.51
CA ILE A 68 3.08 3.51 7.33
C ILE A 68 3.51 2.47 8.38
N LEU A 69 4.83 2.29 8.49
CA LEU A 69 5.46 1.43 9.50
C LEU A 69 6.88 1.92 9.82
N GLY A 70 7.38 1.52 10.98
CA GLY A 70 8.72 1.87 11.45
C GLY A 70 8.76 1.93 12.97
N ILE A 71 9.75 1.27 13.59
CA ILE A 71 9.92 1.24 15.05
C ILE A 71 11.16 2.01 15.52
N ASN A 72 12.10 2.30 14.62
CA ASN A 72 13.35 2.96 14.96
C ASN A 72 13.14 4.48 15.05
N GLU A 73 13.32 5.04 16.25
CA GLU A 73 13.15 6.47 16.53
C GLU A 73 14.02 7.35 15.62
N ALA A 74 15.25 6.92 15.33
CA ALA A 74 16.18 7.66 14.48
C ALA A 74 15.69 7.80 13.03
N GLN A 75 14.75 6.95 12.59
CA GLN A 75 14.23 6.92 11.21
C GLN A 75 12.82 7.50 11.09
N ILE A 76 12.24 8.04 12.17
CA ILE A 76 10.85 8.54 12.17
C ILE A 76 10.63 9.59 11.07
N GLN A 77 11.55 10.56 10.93
CA GLN A 77 11.38 11.65 9.97
C GLN A 77 11.47 11.13 8.52
N ASP A 78 12.45 10.27 8.23
CA ASP A 78 12.58 9.64 6.92
C ASP A 78 11.33 8.83 6.57
N LYS A 79 10.79 8.05 7.52
CA LYS A 79 9.58 7.26 7.30
C LYS A 79 8.33 8.14 7.06
N LYS A 80 8.21 9.28 7.74
CA LYS A 80 7.16 10.26 7.46
C LYS A 80 7.29 10.81 6.04
N GLN A 81 8.50 11.19 5.62
CA GLN A 81 8.74 11.75 4.30
C GLN A 81 8.50 10.73 3.18
N GLU A 82 8.99 9.50 3.34
CA GLU A 82 8.74 8.38 2.41
C GLU A 82 7.23 8.11 2.26
N PHE A 83 6.50 8.12 3.38
CA PHE A 83 5.04 7.95 3.39
C PHE A 83 4.34 9.12 2.68
N LEU A 84 4.65 10.37 3.03
CA LEU A 84 4.05 11.55 2.40
C LEU A 84 4.26 11.55 0.89
N THR A 85 5.47 11.23 0.45
CA THR A 85 5.79 11.16 -0.99
C THR A 85 4.88 10.17 -1.72
N ARG A 86 4.62 8.99 -1.13
CA ARG A 86 3.70 8.00 -1.71
C ARG A 86 2.24 8.46 -1.64
N PHE A 87 1.83 8.99 -0.49
CA PHE A 87 0.47 9.47 -0.28
C PHE A 87 0.11 10.60 -1.25
N GLU A 88 0.95 11.63 -1.35
CA GLU A 88 0.81 12.73 -2.30
C GLU A 88 0.81 12.25 -3.76
N LYS A 89 1.64 11.26 -4.10
CA LYS A 89 1.63 10.65 -5.43
C LYS A 89 0.28 9.97 -5.73
N SER A 90 -0.28 9.26 -4.76
CA SER A 90 -1.59 8.61 -4.92
C SER A 90 -2.75 9.61 -4.98
N LEU A 91 -2.66 10.74 -4.26
CA LEU A 91 -3.67 11.81 -4.28
C LEU A 91 -3.88 12.42 -5.68
N LYS A 92 -2.85 12.42 -6.54
CA LYS A 92 -2.94 12.91 -7.93
C LYS A 92 -3.90 12.09 -8.81
N PHE A 93 -4.24 10.87 -8.40
CA PHE A 93 -5.12 9.96 -9.15
C PHE A 93 -6.51 9.82 -8.51
N LYS A 94 -6.82 10.63 -7.49
CA LYS A 94 -8.10 10.55 -6.79
C LYS A 94 -9.26 10.81 -7.75
N ASP A 95 -10.19 9.85 -7.81
CA ASP A 95 -11.45 9.97 -8.53
C ASP A 95 -12.55 9.14 -7.82
N GLU A 96 -13.66 8.89 -8.51
CA GLU A 96 -14.76 8.08 -7.94
C GLU A 96 -14.37 6.60 -7.73
N PHE A 97 -13.48 6.05 -8.57
CA PHE A 97 -13.05 4.66 -8.56
C PHE A 97 -11.70 4.45 -7.90
N PHE A 98 -10.90 5.49 -7.67
CA PHE A 98 -9.61 5.43 -6.99
C PHE A 98 -9.60 6.37 -5.78
N ILE A 99 -9.56 5.77 -4.59
CA ILE A 99 -9.70 6.46 -3.31
C ILE A 99 -8.40 6.28 -2.51
N PRO A 100 -7.49 7.28 -2.50
CA PRO A 100 -6.32 7.28 -1.65
C PRO A 100 -6.72 7.24 -0.17
N ALA A 101 -6.07 6.36 0.60
CA ALA A 101 -6.31 6.17 2.02
C ALA A 101 -4.99 5.92 2.76
N ILE A 102 -5.07 5.77 4.08
CA ILE A 102 -3.94 5.61 4.99
C ILE A 102 -4.11 4.32 5.79
N SER A 103 -3.06 3.50 5.85
CA SER A 103 -3.00 2.31 6.72
C SER A 103 -1.84 2.44 7.71
N VAL A 104 -2.10 2.07 8.96
CA VAL A 104 -1.09 1.88 10.01
C VAL A 104 -0.84 0.37 10.13
N HIS A 105 0.37 -0.10 9.81
CA HIS A 105 0.65 -1.54 9.68
C HIS A 105 0.24 -2.35 10.93
N SER A 106 0.77 -2.02 12.11
CA SER A 106 0.36 -2.66 13.37
C SER A 106 0.91 -1.92 14.60
N ALA A 107 0.33 -2.19 15.78
CA ALA A 107 0.78 -1.62 17.05
C ALA A 107 2.21 -2.02 17.46
N TYR A 108 2.71 -3.18 17.03
CA TYR A 108 4.07 -3.64 17.39
C TYR A 108 5.14 -3.20 16.39
N SER A 109 4.75 -2.67 15.22
CA SER A 109 5.65 -2.35 14.10
C SER A 109 5.67 -0.87 13.74
N THR A 110 4.86 -0.05 14.42
CA THR A 110 4.71 1.37 14.12
C THR A 110 4.85 2.16 15.40
N HIS A 111 5.89 2.98 15.47
CA HIS A 111 6.15 3.88 16.58
C HIS A 111 4.93 4.80 16.83
N PRO A 112 4.54 5.08 18.09
CA PRO A 112 3.37 5.90 18.40
C PRO A 112 3.35 7.27 17.70
N GLU A 113 4.52 7.90 17.51
CA GLU A 113 4.60 9.15 16.75
C GLU A 113 4.24 9.01 15.26
N LEU A 114 4.63 7.90 14.62
CA LEU A 114 4.26 7.63 13.23
C LEU A 114 2.76 7.34 13.12
N ALA A 115 2.22 6.57 14.06
CA ALA A 115 0.78 6.29 14.11
C ALA A 115 -0.02 7.58 14.31
N LYS A 116 0.36 8.42 15.27
CA LYS A 116 -0.29 9.72 15.52
C LYS A 116 -0.20 10.64 14.32
N PHE A 117 0.96 10.70 13.67
CA PHE A 117 1.15 11.47 12.44
C PHE A 117 0.19 11.02 11.33
N ALA A 118 0.08 9.72 11.09
CA ALA A 118 -0.78 9.17 10.06
C ALA A 118 -2.28 9.38 10.35
N ILE A 119 -2.69 9.20 11.61
CA ILE A 119 -4.08 9.43 12.04
C ILE A 119 -4.47 10.91 11.91
N ASN A 120 -3.56 11.83 12.20
CA ASN A 120 -3.83 13.27 12.04
C ASN A 120 -3.96 13.71 10.58
N LEU A 121 -3.48 12.91 9.62
CA LEU A 121 -3.56 13.19 8.19
C LEU A 121 -4.80 12.56 7.53
N ALA A 122 -5.40 11.54 8.16
CA ALA A 122 -6.53 10.77 7.64
C ALA A 122 -7.85 11.56 7.73
#